data_AF-M0IBT4-F1
#
_entry.id   AF-M0IBT4-F1
#
_cell.length_a   1.000
_cell.length_b   1.000
_cell.length_c   1.000
_cell.angle_alpha   90.00
_cell.angle_beta   90.00
_cell.angle_gamma   90.00
#
_symmetry.space_group_name_H-M   'P 1'
#
loop_
_entity.id
_entity.type
_entity.pdbx_description
1 polymer ?
#
loop_
_entity_poly.entity_id
_entity_poly.type
_entity_poly.pdbx_seq_one_letter_code
_entity_poly.pdbx_strand_id
1 'polypeptide(L)'
;MGAAGAAGLTGLSGCIGGGGDGGGGPEGLVVIGYPESGIQLFRDYYSASDGSESILVPDGLRSGSMPGQVGNDMENVTGTAPAAGGPNQETFNQLFQDEYGGAPGVFTSQTYDSVAIQLLSNAAAGENSGPAIKDQMRRMANPGGMTVGPDNLVEGIEAAANGEDIDYQGASSSVNFNELGDPAEAAYAIWEFDAENNATTEVDKQSFAGDNPDGSGPAADSGPGGTDREIDVGILLPETGDLAAVGQPMIQAAQIPVKQVNDANPAGISVNAQIEDTQTSPDVGVSAAQSLVSAGVPSVCGSASSGVNVPVSQQAFIPNEIVGCSPSSTALSVSNLEDNDFIFRTAPSDFLQGRVMAQVMSERLEVSTVSTLFVNNDYGQQLSERFSSVFSDQFDGEVYNQVAFNIGESSYSSVIGTALSGPEN
;
A
#
# COMPACT_ATOMS: atom_id res chain seq x y z
N MET A 1 -5.28 -52.52 67.67
CA MET A 1 -5.20 -51.47 68.69
C MET A 1 -3.73 -51.23 69.01
N GLY A 2 -3.26 -50.01 68.79
CA GLY A 2 -1.85 -49.62 68.95
C GLY A 2 -1.39 -48.87 67.69
N ALA A 3 -0.62 -47.81 67.76
CA ALA A 3 -0.21 -46.95 68.86
C ALA A 3 0.22 -45.63 68.20
N ALA A 4 -0.01 -44.52 68.88
CA ALA A 4 0.33 -43.18 68.43
C ALA A 4 1.85 -42.99 68.30
N GLY A 5 2.26 -42.34 67.21
CA GLY A 5 3.59 -41.77 67.02
C GLY A 5 3.43 -40.39 66.38
N ALA A 6 3.59 -39.35 67.19
CA ALA A 6 3.57 -37.96 66.77
C ALA A 6 4.91 -37.58 66.13
N ALA A 7 4.87 -36.99 64.94
CA ALA A 7 5.98 -36.24 64.35
C ALA A 7 5.44 -34.86 63.95
N GLY A 8 6.06 -33.83 64.48
CA GLY A 8 5.63 -32.44 64.39
C GLY A 8 5.77 -31.85 62.99
N LEU A 9 4.75 -31.09 62.60
CA LEU A 9 4.78 -30.15 61.49
C LEU A 9 5.50 -28.88 61.95
N THR A 10 6.76 -28.73 61.56
CA THR A 10 7.43 -27.43 61.54
C THR A 10 7.12 -26.75 60.21
N GLY A 11 6.10 -25.88 60.21
CA GLY A 11 6.04 -24.79 59.28
C GLY A 11 6.83 -23.62 59.84
N LEU A 12 7.71 -23.02 59.03
CA LEU A 12 8.20 -21.65 59.21
C LEU A 12 8.81 -21.15 57.88
N SER A 13 8.22 -20.04 57.43
CA SER A 13 8.73 -19.01 56.51
C SER A 13 9.08 -19.39 55.07
N GLY A 14 8.18 -19.00 54.18
CA GLY A 14 8.37 -18.98 52.75
C GLY A 14 9.52 -18.08 52.31
N CYS A 15 10.29 -18.60 51.37
CA CYS A 15 11.00 -17.80 50.39
C CYS A 15 10.06 -17.66 49.18
N ILE A 16 9.13 -16.71 49.25
CA ILE A 16 8.55 -16.12 48.03
C ILE A 16 9.54 -15.01 47.65
N GLY A 17 10.54 -15.37 46.85
CA GLY A 17 11.38 -14.39 46.20
C GLY A 17 10.59 -13.77 45.05
N GLY A 18 10.07 -12.56 45.29
CA GLY A 18 9.64 -11.58 44.30
C GLY A 18 8.79 -12.11 43.16
N GLY A 19 7.48 -12.25 43.41
CA GLY A 19 6.51 -12.38 42.33
C GLY A 19 6.63 -11.21 41.37
N GLY A 20 6.72 -11.54 40.08
CA GLY A 20 6.74 -10.60 38.97
C GLY A 20 5.55 -9.64 39.04
N ASP A 21 5.84 -8.40 38.70
CA ASP A 21 4.91 -7.29 38.61
C ASP A 21 3.87 -7.60 37.52
N GLY A 22 2.72 -8.13 37.94
CA GLY A 22 1.57 -8.35 37.07
C GLY A 22 0.86 -7.03 36.81
N GLY A 23 1.21 -6.37 35.71
CA GLY A 23 0.49 -5.19 35.20
C GLY A 23 1.22 -4.37 34.12
N GLY A 24 2.21 -4.93 33.41
CA GLY A 24 2.97 -4.22 32.37
C GLY A 24 2.21 -4.13 31.05
N GLY A 25 2.25 -2.95 30.40
CA GLY A 25 1.80 -2.76 29.02
C GLY A 25 2.66 -3.55 28.02
N PRO A 26 2.34 -3.49 26.71
CA PRO A 26 3.12 -4.18 25.69
C PRO A 26 4.53 -3.58 25.55
N GLU A 27 5.50 -4.40 25.12
CA GLU A 27 6.86 -3.96 24.77
C GLU A 27 6.91 -3.13 23.48
N GLY A 28 5.94 -3.33 22.57
CA GLY A 28 5.87 -2.62 21.31
C GLY A 28 4.46 -2.27 20.87
N LEU A 29 4.37 -1.33 19.94
CA LEU A 29 3.13 -0.93 19.28
C LEU A 29 3.24 -1.14 17.78
N VAL A 30 2.16 -1.63 17.18
CA VAL A 30 1.97 -1.53 15.73
C VAL A 30 0.94 -0.45 15.45
N VAL A 31 1.34 0.61 14.75
CA VAL A 31 0.44 1.72 14.42
C VAL A 31 0.19 1.73 12.92
N ILE A 32 -1.06 1.53 12.51
CA ILE A 32 -1.50 1.44 11.12
C ILE A 32 -2.45 2.60 10.85
N GLY A 33 -2.06 3.53 9.99
CA GLY A 33 -2.84 4.75 9.78
C GLY A 33 -2.39 5.55 8.57
N TYR A 34 -2.83 6.80 8.53
CA TYR A 34 -2.47 7.76 7.50
C TYR A 34 -1.85 9.03 8.13
N PRO A 35 -1.11 9.84 7.34
CA PRO A 35 -0.24 10.86 7.92
C PRO A 35 -0.92 11.94 8.77
N GLU A 36 -2.08 12.48 8.39
CA GLU A 36 -2.71 13.60 9.14
C GLU A 36 -3.16 13.15 10.54
N SER A 37 -3.90 12.03 10.62
CA SER A 37 -4.31 11.41 11.88
C SER A 37 -3.11 10.86 12.66
N GLY A 38 -2.13 10.28 11.96
CA GLY A 38 -0.90 9.75 12.54
C GLY A 38 -0.08 10.82 13.25
N ILE A 39 0.05 12.02 12.69
CA ILE A 39 0.74 13.14 13.34
C ILE A 39 0.11 13.46 14.70
N GLN A 40 -1.23 13.56 14.76
CA GLN A 40 -1.90 13.85 16.02
C GLN A 40 -1.81 12.67 17.01
N LEU A 41 -1.90 11.43 16.52
CA LEU A 41 -1.73 10.23 17.34
C LEU A 41 -0.33 10.19 17.97
N PHE A 42 0.73 10.43 17.20
CA PHE A 42 2.10 10.44 17.71
C PHE A 42 2.36 11.60 18.67
N ARG A 43 1.79 12.79 18.43
CA ARG A 43 1.84 13.91 19.41
C ARG A 43 1.24 13.52 20.75
N ASP A 44 0.07 12.87 20.72
CA ASP A 44 -0.60 12.41 21.93
C ASP A 44 0.19 11.30 22.62
N TYR A 45 0.78 10.37 21.83
CA TYR A 45 1.62 9.29 22.35
C TYR A 45 2.86 9.83 23.07
N TYR A 46 3.68 10.68 22.44
CA TYR A 46 4.87 11.25 23.09
C TYR A 46 4.54 12.26 24.20
N SER A 47 3.29 12.73 24.29
CA SER A 47 2.83 13.53 25.42
C SER A 47 2.43 12.67 26.63
N ALA A 48 2.08 11.40 26.41
CA ALA A 48 1.55 10.49 27.42
C ALA A 48 2.50 9.34 27.81
N SER A 49 3.45 8.97 26.93
CA SER A 49 4.48 7.95 27.12
C SER A 49 5.88 8.60 27.17
N ASP A 50 6.84 7.88 27.77
CA ASP A 50 8.26 8.23 27.73
C ASP A 50 8.96 7.78 26.44
N GLY A 51 8.23 7.13 25.53
CA GLY A 51 8.75 6.67 24.23
C GLY A 51 9.54 5.37 24.32
N SER A 52 9.37 4.59 25.39
CA SER A 52 10.10 3.34 25.62
C SER A 52 9.64 2.18 24.74
N GLU A 53 8.40 2.21 24.23
CA GLU A 53 7.89 1.17 23.34
C GLU A 53 8.57 1.22 21.97
N SER A 54 8.90 0.05 21.42
CA SER A 54 9.31 -0.05 20.00
C SER A 54 8.07 0.05 19.12
N ILE A 55 8.10 0.96 18.14
CA ILE A 55 6.95 1.20 17.28
C ILE A 55 7.24 0.70 15.87
N LEU A 56 6.31 -0.09 15.34
CA LEU A 56 6.32 -0.53 13.96
C LEU A 56 5.16 0.11 13.18
N VAL A 57 5.47 0.72 12.04
CA VAL A 57 4.46 1.32 11.14
C VAL A 57 4.52 0.72 9.74
N PRO A 58 3.41 0.67 9.00
CA PRO A 58 3.40 0.34 7.59
C PRO A 58 3.57 1.59 6.71
N ASP A 59 3.49 1.38 5.40
CA ASP A 59 3.58 2.36 4.33
C ASP A 59 2.59 3.52 4.46
N GLY A 60 1.39 3.26 5.01
CA GLY A 60 0.37 4.29 5.20
C GLY A 60 0.82 5.49 6.05
N LEU A 61 1.77 5.29 6.96
CA LEU A 61 2.35 6.36 7.80
C LEU A 61 3.70 6.86 7.31
N ARG A 62 4.20 6.37 6.16
CA ARG A 62 5.50 6.76 5.63
C ARG A 62 5.45 8.17 5.05
N SER A 63 5.78 9.16 5.89
CA SER A 63 5.89 10.57 5.49
C SER A 63 7.13 11.21 6.12
N GLY A 64 8.12 11.58 5.30
CA GLY A 64 9.40 12.12 5.80
C GLY A 64 9.29 13.41 6.61
N SER A 65 8.20 14.18 6.44
CA SER A 65 7.95 15.39 7.23
C SER A 65 7.33 15.13 8.60
N MET A 66 6.90 13.88 8.88
CA MET A 66 6.15 13.55 10.09
C MET A 66 6.91 13.88 11.38
N PRO A 67 8.21 13.54 11.55
CA PRO A 67 8.96 13.86 12.77
C PRO A 67 8.91 15.36 13.12
N GLY A 68 9.16 16.23 12.12
CA GLY A 68 9.09 17.68 12.29
C GLY A 68 7.69 18.20 12.62
N GLN A 69 6.64 17.54 12.12
CA GLN A 69 5.24 17.88 12.44
C GLN A 69 4.84 17.39 13.84
N VAL A 70 5.32 16.22 14.26
CA VAL A 70 5.09 15.68 15.61
C VAL A 70 5.86 16.49 16.66
N GLY A 71 7.06 16.97 16.32
CA GLY A 71 7.97 17.63 17.26
C GLY A 71 8.81 16.62 18.06
N ASN A 72 9.07 15.45 17.48
CA ASN A 72 9.89 14.38 18.02
C ASN A 72 10.66 13.73 16.87
N ASP A 73 11.89 13.28 17.09
CA ASP A 73 12.73 12.68 16.04
C ASP A 73 12.24 11.29 15.61
N MET A 74 11.35 10.67 16.41
CA MET A 74 10.71 9.38 16.15
C MET A 74 11.71 8.22 15.99
N GLU A 75 12.81 8.27 16.74
CA GLU A 75 13.89 7.27 16.70
C GLU A 75 13.43 5.86 17.10
N ASN A 76 12.35 5.73 17.88
CA ASN A 76 11.76 4.45 18.26
C ASN A 76 10.80 3.87 17.20
N VAL A 77 10.68 4.50 16.02
CA VAL A 77 9.79 4.06 14.94
C VAL A 77 10.59 3.39 13.82
N THR A 78 10.31 2.11 13.60
CA THR A 78 10.70 1.38 12.39
C THR A 78 9.50 1.24 11.48
N GLY A 79 9.72 1.33 10.18
CA GLY A 79 8.68 1.21 9.17
C GLY A 79 8.90 0.05 8.22
N THR A 80 7.81 -0.47 7.67
CA THR A 80 7.81 -1.35 6.49
C THR A 80 7.03 -0.70 5.37
N ALA A 81 7.41 -0.93 4.13
CA ALA A 81 6.63 -0.48 2.98
C ALA A 81 6.94 -1.35 1.76
N PRO A 82 6.04 -1.45 0.76
CA PRO A 82 6.42 -1.93 -0.55
C PRO A 82 7.68 -1.21 -1.05
N ALA A 83 8.72 -1.97 -1.36
CA ALA A 83 9.94 -1.44 -1.94
C ALA A 83 9.70 -1.19 -3.43
N ALA A 84 9.98 0.02 -3.89
CA ALA A 84 10.22 0.24 -5.30
C ALA A 84 11.62 -0.32 -5.65
N GLY A 85 11.70 -1.02 -6.76
CA GLY A 85 12.94 -1.64 -7.24
C GLY A 85 12.79 -2.23 -8.63
N GLY A 86 11.88 -1.67 -9.43
CA GLY A 86 11.66 -2.12 -10.80
C GLY A 86 12.88 -1.84 -11.67
N PRO A 87 13.02 -2.54 -12.81
CA PRO A 87 14.17 -2.39 -13.72
C PRO A 87 14.42 -0.94 -14.16
N ASN A 88 13.38 -0.10 -14.12
CA ASN A 88 13.42 1.28 -14.60
C ASN A 88 13.20 2.33 -13.50
N GLN A 89 13.48 2.00 -12.24
CA GLN A 89 13.34 2.93 -11.13
C GLN A 89 14.17 4.21 -11.30
N GLU A 90 15.45 4.09 -11.69
CA GLU A 90 16.34 5.25 -11.86
C GLU A 90 15.85 6.20 -12.95
N THR A 91 15.39 5.64 -14.07
CA THR A 91 14.79 6.41 -15.17
C THR A 91 13.58 7.20 -14.67
N PHE A 92 12.66 6.56 -13.95
CA PHE A 92 11.51 7.24 -13.38
C PHE A 92 11.90 8.34 -12.38
N ASN A 93 12.88 8.07 -11.50
CA ASN A 93 13.36 9.06 -10.55
C ASN A 93 13.89 10.31 -11.28
N GLN A 94 14.61 10.12 -12.38
CA GLN A 94 15.12 11.21 -13.22
C GLN A 94 13.97 11.97 -13.90
N LEU A 95 12.98 11.27 -14.49
CA LEU A 95 11.80 11.90 -15.11
C LEU A 95 11.03 12.77 -14.11
N PHE A 96 10.80 12.25 -12.90
CA PHE A 96 10.10 12.97 -11.86
C PHE A 96 10.90 14.19 -11.37
N GLN A 97 12.21 14.03 -11.18
CA GLN A 97 13.11 15.12 -10.78
C GLN A 97 13.20 16.22 -11.85
N ASP A 98 13.21 15.85 -13.13
CA ASP A 98 13.27 16.81 -14.24
C ASP A 98 11.97 17.59 -14.40
N GLU A 99 10.82 16.95 -14.22
CA GLU A 99 9.51 17.60 -14.35
C GLU A 99 9.14 18.42 -13.10
N TYR A 100 9.39 17.91 -11.90
CA TYR A 100 8.87 18.49 -10.65
C TYR A 100 9.93 19.03 -9.69
N GLY A 101 11.21 18.80 -9.97
CA GLY A 101 12.32 19.39 -9.20
C GLY A 101 12.56 18.74 -7.83
N GLY A 102 11.89 17.63 -7.50
CA GLY A 102 12.06 16.89 -6.25
C GLY A 102 12.23 15.39 -6.46
N ALA A 103 12.63 14.67 -5.41
CA ALA A 103 12.66 13.23 -5.43
C ALA A 103 11.24 12.65 -5.39
N PRO A 104 10.98 11.48 -6.02
CA PRO A 104 9.69 10.83 -5.93
C PRO A 104 9.33 10.43 -4.50
N GLY A 105 8.05 10.53 -4.17
CA GLY A 105 7.48 10.11 -2.89
C GLY A 105 7.06 8.64 -2.85
N VAL A 106 6.44 8.25 -1.74
CA VAL A 106 5.85 6.91 -1.57
C VAL A 106 4.76 6.68 -2.62
N PHE A 107 4.71 5.48 -3.19
CA PHE A 107 3.77 5.06 -4.24
C PHE A 107 3.81 5.81 -5.58
N THR A 108 4.74 6.75 -5.77
CA THR A 108 4.85 7.49 -7.04
C THR A 108 5.25 6.60 -8.21
N SER A 109 6.19 5.68 -8.01
CA SER A 109 6.58 4.70 -9.05
C SER A 109 5.42 3.78 -9.44
N GLN A 110 4.68 3.28 -8.45
CA GLN A 110 3.48 2.45 -8.66
C GLN A 110 2.39 3.23 -9.39
N THR A 111 2.26 4.53 -9.11
CA THR A 111 1.30 5.42 -9.76
C THR A 111 1.66 5.65 -11.22
N TYR A 112 2.93 5.90 -11.53
CA TYR A 112 3.41 5.95 -12.90
C TYR A 112 3.09 4.65 -13.65
N ASP A 113 3.45 3.51 -13.07
CA ASP A 113 3.24 2.19 -13.68
C ASP A 113 1.76 1.91 -13.94
N SER A 114 0.89 2.26 -12.99
CA SER A 114 -0.56 2.09 -13.10
C SER A 114 -1.12 2.85 -14.31
N VAL A 115 -0.71 4.10 -14.53
CA VAL A 115 -1.16 4.85 -15.72
C VAL A 115 -0.51 4.30 -16.99
N ALA A 116 0.80 4.05 -16.98
CA ALA A 116 1.52 3.56 -18.15
C ALA A 116 0.92 2.26 -18.70
N ILE A 117 0.65 1.28 -17.83
CA ILE A 117 0.08 0.00 -18.26
C ILE A 117 -1.35 0.15 -18.78
N GLN A 118 -2.16 1.06 -18.22
CA GLN A 118 -3.49 1.35 -18.72
C GLN A 118 -3.45 2.01 -20.11
N LEU A 119 -2.52 2.94 -20.34
CA LEU A 119 -2.35 3.57 -21.66
C LEU A 119 -1.89 2.55 -22.72
N LEU A 120 -0.93 1.68 -22.39
CA LEU A 120 -0.46 0.61 -23.27
C LEU A 120 -1.59 -0.37 -23.60
N SER A 121 -2.36 -0.78 -22.60
CA SER A 121 -3.49 -1.69 -22.77
C SER A 121 -4.61 -1.08 -23.61
N ASN A 122 -4.87 0.22 -23.43
CA ASN A 122 -5.87 0.94 -24.22
C ASN A 122 -5.40 1.14 -25.68
N ALA A 123 -4.11 1.44 -25.91
CA ALA A 123 -3.54 1.48 -27.26
C ALA A 123 -3.66 0.11 -27.96
N ALA A 124 -3.34 -0.98 -27.27
CA ALA A 124 -3.48 -2.34 -27.78
C ALA A 124 -4.93 -2.76 -28.05
N ALA A 125 -5.87 -2.29 -27.21
CA ALA A 125 -7.29 -2.56 -27.35
C ALA A 125 -7.91 -1.84 -28.56
N GLY A 126 -7.34 -0.70 -28.97
CA GLY A 126 -7.84 0.09 -30.11
C GLY A 126 -9.16 0.83 -29.88
N GLU A 127 -9.79 0.68 -28.72
CA GLU A 127 -11.05 1.35 -28.34
C GLU A 127 -11.10 1.70 -26.84
N ASN A 128 -11.79 2.79 -26.49
CA ASN A 128 -12.01 3.22 -25.09
C ASN A 128 -13.15 2.40 -24.46
N SER A 129 -12.88 1.12 -24.18
CA SER A 129 -13.82 0.15 -23.63
C SER A 129 -13.15 -0.63 -22.52
N GLY A 130 -13.71 -0.58 -21.31
CA GLY A 130 -13.12 -1.28 -20.17
C GLY A 130 -12.96 -2.79 -20.41
N PRO A 131 -13.95 -3.53 -20.95
CA PRO A 131 -13.76 -4.93 -21.34
C PRO A 131 -12.58 -5.16 -22.31
N ALA A 132 -12.41 -4.28 -23.30
CA ALA A 132 -11.33 -4.42 -24.26
C ALA A 132 -9.96 -4.13 -23.63
N ILE A 133 -9.87 -3.12 -22.76
CA ILE A 133 -8.64 -2.77 -22.02
C ILE A 133 -8.28 -3.92 -21.07
N LYS A 134 -9.26 -4.44 -20.33
CA LYS A 134 -9.09 -5.54 -19.38
C LYS A 134 -8.37 -6.73 -20.00
N ASP A 135 -8.84 -7.16 -21.17
CA ASP A 135 -8.27 -8.31 -21.90
C ASP A 135 -6.80 -8.07 -22.32
N GLN A 136 -6.36 -6.81 -22.40
CA GLN A 136 -4.99 -6.43 -22.76
C GLN A 136 -4.07 -6.19 -21.54
N MET A 137 -4.61 -5.92 -20.34
CA MET A 137 -3.81 -5.57 -19.15
C MET A 137 -2.67 -6.56 -18.90
N ARG A 138 -2.97 -7.86 -18.83
CA ARG A 138 -1.96 -8.90 -18.64
C ARG A 138 -1.10 -9.14 -19.87
N ARG A 139 -1.65 -8.99 -21.07
CA ARG A 139 -0.90 -9.17 -22.33
C ARG A 139 0.21 -8.12 -22.47
N MET A 140 -0.05 -6.89 -22.02
CA MET A 140 0.91 -5.79 -22.06
C MET A 140 1.87 -5.78 -20.86
N ALA A 141 1.47 -6.37 -19.74
CA ALA A 141 2.29 -6.41 -18.53
C ALA A 141 3.21 -7.63 -18.49
N ASN A 142 2.68 -8.82 -18.75
CA ASN A 142 3.41 -10.08 -18.54
C ASN A 142 4.37 -10.35 -19.71
N PRO A 143 5.43 -11.16 -19.49
CA PRO A 143 6.52 -11.29 -20.45
C PRO A 143 6.08 -11.76 -21.84
N GLY A 144 6.53 -11.03 -22.86
CA GLY A 144 6.31 -11.34 -24.26
C GLY A 144 6.42 -10.09 -25.13
N GLY A 145 7.27 -10.11 -26.15
CA GLY A 145 7.40 -8.99 -27.09
C GLY A 145 8.49 -7.99 -26.74
N MET A 146 8.26 -6.72 -27.08
CA MET A 146 9.23 -5.64 -26.89
C MET A 146 9.25 -5.19 -25.42
N THR A 147 10.42 -5.17 -24.78
CA THR A 147 10.56 -4.58 -23.45
C THR A 147 10.29 -3.08 -23.50
N VAL A 148 9.33 -2.63 -22.69
CA VAL A 148 8.92 -1.23 -22.59
C VAL A 148 9.05 -0.78 -21.15
N GLY A 149 9.59 0.40 -20.93
CA GLY A 149 9.67 1.05 -19.62
C GLY A 149 9.49 2.57 -19.74
N PRO A 150 9.72 3.30 -18.65
CA PRO A 150 9.67 4.76 -18.63
C PRO A 150 10.53 5.49 -19.67
N ASP A 151 11.64 4.92 -20.13
CA ASP A 151 12.56 5.52 -21.11
C ASP A 151 12.07 5.42 -22.55
N ASN A 152 11.31 4.37 -22.89
CA ASN A 152 10.81 4.11 -24.24
C ASN A 152 9.28 3.94 -24.31
N LEU A 153 8.54 4.46 -23.32
CA LEU A 153 7.06 4.35 -23.25
C LEU A 153 6.38 4.78 -24.55
N VAL A 154 6.85 5.85 -25.19
CA VAL A 154 6.31 6.36 -26.46
C VAL A 154 6.41 5.33 -27.59
N GLU A 155 7.54 4.62 -27.69
CA GLU A 155 7.74 3.54 -28.66
C GLU A 155 6.82 2.35 -28.34
N GLY A 156 6.64 2.05 -27.04
CA GLY A 156 5.72 1.01 -26.58
C GLY A 156 4.26 1.31 -26.95
N ILE A 157 3.82 2.56 -26.83
CA ILE A 157 2.47 2.98 -27.24
C ILE A 157 2.29 2.83 -28.75
N GLU A 158 3.28 3.21 -29.56
CA GLU A 158 3.25 3.00 -31.01
C GLU A 158 3.20 1.51 -31.37
N ALA A 159 4.01 0.67 -30.71
CA ALA A 159 4.00 -0.79 -30.92
C ALA A 159 2.65 -1.41 -30.55
N ALA A 160 2.11 -1.08 -29.38
CA ALA A 160 0.80 -1.53 -28.92
C ALA A 160 -0.32 -1.09 -29.88
N ALA A 161 -0.30 0.17 -30.35
CA ALA A 161 -1.25 0.69 -31.33
C ALA A 161 -1.18 -0.03 -32.69
N ASN A 162 -0.04 -0.61 -33.03
CA ASN A 162 0.15 -1.45 -34.22
C ASN A 162 -0.18 -2.94 -33.96
N GLY A 163 -0.67 -3.29 -32.77
CA GLY A 163 -1.07 -4.64 -32.39
C GLY A 163 0.08 -5.55 -31.94
N GLU A 164 1.29 -4.99 -31.74
CA GLU A 164 2.45 -5.76 -31.30
C GLU A 164 2.35 -6.11 -29.81
N ASP A 165 3.04 -7.17 -29.40
CA ASP A 165 3.18 -7.55 -27.99
C ASP A 165 4.27 -6.70 -27.34
N ILE A 166 4.04 -6.30 -26.09
CA ILE A 166 5.01 -5.59 -25.27
C ILE A 166 5.11 -6.25 -23.90
N ASP A 167 6.28 -6.10 -23.29
CA ASP A 167 6.64 -6.57 -21.96
C ASP A 167 6.95 -5.33 -21.12
N TYR A 168 5.95 -4.81 -20.40
CA TYR A 168 6.11 -3.59 -19.62
C TYR A 168 6.91 -3.86 -18.34
N GLN A 169 8.12 -3.32 -18.28
CA GLN A 169 9.01 -3.37 -17.14
C GLN A 169 9.00 -2.01 -16.42
N GLY A 170 8.27 -1.95 -15.31
CA GLY A 170 7.95 -0.71 -14.62
C GLY A 170 9.06 -0.08 -13.76
N ALA A 171 8.72 1.06 -13.19
CA ALA A 171 9.52 1.80 -12.23
C ALA A 171 9.48 1.17 -10.83
N SER A 172 8.32 0.66 -10.42
CA SER A 172 8.09 0.06 -9.11
C SER A 172 8.49 -1.41 -9.05
N SER A 173 8.16 -2.17 -10.09
CA SER A 173 8.44 -3.60 -10.25
C SER A 173 8.47 -3.99 -11.74
N SER A 174 8.52 -5.28 -12.06
CA SER A 174 8.26 -5.79 -13.41
C SER A 174 6.79 -5.69 -13.83
N VAL A 175 5.86 -5.34 -12.91
CA VAL A 175 4.42 -5.15 -13.16
C VAL A 175 3.71 -6.39 -13.72
N ASN A 176 4.36 -7.55 -13.73
CA ASN A 176 3.72 -8.83 -14.03
C ASN A 176 2.52 -9.05 -13.11
N PHE A 177 1.33 -9.24 -13.67
CA PHE A 177 0.11 -9.49 -12.92
C PHE A 177 -0.16 -10.99 -12.80
N ASN A 178 -0.54 -11.42 -11.60
CA ASN A 178 -1.05 -12.76 -11.34
C ASN A 178 -2.55 -12.88 -11.68
N GLU A 179 -3.14 -14.05 -11.39
CA GLU A 179 -4.55 -14.33 -11.70
C GLU A 179 -5.53 -13.40 -10.96
N LEU A 180 -5.12 -12.81 -9.83
CA LEU A 180 -5.92 -11.89 -9.03
C LEU A 180 -5.73 -10.41 -9.42
N GLY A 181 -4.91 -10.12 -10.44
CA GLY A 181 -4.59 -8.74 -10.83
C GLY A 181 -3.58 -8.05 -9.89
N ASP A 182 -2.95 -8.81 -8.99
CA ASP A 182 -1.88 -8.35 -8.10
C ASP A 182 -0.50 -8.50 -8.76
N PRO A 183 0.52 -7.76 -8.31
CA PRO A 183 1.89 -8.00 -8.73
C PRO A 183 2.32 -9.44 -8.38
N ALA A 184 2.91 -10.13 -9.34
CA ALA A 184 3.41 -11.49 -9.22
C ALA A 184 4.65 -11.60 -8.31
N GLU A 185 5.35 -10.48 -8.14
CA GLU A 185 6.50 -10.35 -7.27
C GLU A 185 6.29 -9.17 -6.31
N ALA A 186 6.86 -9.28 -5.12
CA ALA A 186 6.79 -8.23 -4.12
C ALA A 186 8.14 -8.08 -3.42
N ALA A 187 8.55 -6.84 -3.20
CA ALA A 187 9.64 -6.52 -2.29
C ALA A 187 9.15 -5.55 -1.23
N TYR A 188 9.73 -5.64 -0.03
CA TYR A 188 9.41 -4.79 1.10
C TYR A 188 10.69 -4.19 1.66
N ALA A 189 10.67 -2.87 1.85
CA ALA A 189 11.71 -2.11 2.48
C ALA A 189 11.44 -2.03 3.98
N ILE A 190 12.48 -2.20 4.78
CA ILE A 190 12.51 -1.74 6.17
C ILE A 190 13.12 -0.34 6.12
N TRP A 191 12.46 0.62 6.76
CA TRP A 191 12.87 2.02 6.71
C TRP A 191 12.78 2.67 8.10
N GLU A 192 13.53 3.75 8.27
CA GLU A 192 13.55 4.57 9.49
C GLU A 192 13.37 6.05 9.09
N PHE A 193 12.91 6.89 10.03
CA PHE A 193 12.81 8.32 9.79
C PHE A 193 14.20 8.97 9.75
N ASP A 194 14.38 9.90 8.82
CA ASP A 194 15.52 10.81 8.77
C ASP A 194 15.01 12.22 9.07
N ALA A 195 14.91 12.53 10.36
CA ALA A 195 14.39 13.80 10.85
C ALA A 195 15.26 14.99 10.41
N GLU A 196 16.57 14.79 10.23
CA GLU A 196 17.49 15.85 9.80
C GLU A 196 17.19 16.31 8.36
N ASN A 197 16.84 15.37 7.49
CA ASN A 197 16.59 15.63 6.07
C ASN A 197 15.09 15.71 5.70
N ASN A 198 14.18 15.62 6.68
CA ASN A 198 12.73 15.48 6.46
C ASN A 198 12.40 14.36 5.46
N ALA A 199 13.04 13.20 5.64
CA ALA A 199 12.98 12.08 4.72
C ALA A 199 12.77 10.75 5.46
N THR A 200 12.74 9.66 4.71
CA THR A 200 12.81 8.30 5.25
C THR A 200 13.95 7.57 4.55
N THR A 201 14.71 6.78 5.30
CA THR A 201 15.86 6.04 4.77
C THR A 201 15.54 4.56 4.77
N GLU A 202 15.76 3.90 3.64
CA GLU A 202 15.71 2.43 3.55
C GLU A 202 16.96 1.86 4.23
N VAL A 203 16.76 0.96 5.19
CA VAL A 203 17.82 0.34 5.98
C VAL A 203 18.01 -1.15 5.68
N ASP A 204 17.00 -1.79 5.08
CA ASP A 204 17.06 -3.17 4.60
C ASP A 204 15.94 -3.45 3.57
N LYS A 205 16.07 -4.52 2.79
CA LYS A 205 15.09 -4.93 1.78
C LYS A 205 14.91 -6.44 1.73
N GLN A 206 13.67 -6.88 1.77
CA GLN A 206 13.28 -8.29 1.62
C GLN A 206 12.49 -8.47 0.31
N SER A 207 12.83 -9.49 -0.48
CA SER A 207 12.18 -9.79 -1.76
C SER A 207 11.51 -11.15 -1.74
N PHE A 208 10.34 -11.24 -2.36
CA PHE A 208 9.50 -12.42 -2.45
C PHE A 208 9.07 -12.62 -3.91
N ALA A 209 9.46 -13.76 -4.48
CA ALA A 209 8.90 -14.22 -5.74
C ALA A 209 7.63 -15.02 -5.45
N GLY A 210 6.52 -14.71 -6.13
CA GLY A 210 5.33 -15.54 -6.13
C GLY A 210 5.54 -16.85 -6.88
N ASP A 211 4.55 -17.74 -6.85
CA ASP A 211 4.63 -19.05 -7.53
C ASP A 211 4.77 -18.92 -9.05
N ASN A 212 4.29 -17.81 -9.63
CA ASN A 212 4.37 -17.48 -11.06
C ASN A 212 4.97 -16.07 -11.24
N PRO A 213 6.31 -15.90 -11.14
CA PRO A 213 6.95 -14.57 -11.20
C PRO A 213 6.76 -13.87 -12.55
N ASP A 214 6.54 -14.63 -13.62
CA ASP A 214 6.22 -14.14 -14.96
C ASP A 214 4.73 -13.74 -15.12
N GLY A 215 3.95 -13.76 -14.04
CA GLY A 215 2.52 -13.49 -14.07
C GLY A 215 1.67 -14.69 -14.51
N SER A 216 0.35 -14.54 -14.40
CA SER A 216 -0.63 -15.56 -14.73
C SER A 216 -2.03 -14.96 -14.88
N GLY A 217 -3.00 -15.72 -15.39
CA GLY A 217 -4.39 -15.29 -15.51
C GLY A 217 -4.83 -15.09 -16.97
N PRO A 218 -6.10 -14.72 -17.20
CA PRO A 218 -6.62 -14.50 -18.53
C PRO A 218 -5.95 -13.28 -19.20
N ALA A 219 -5.59 -13.46 -20.47
CA ALA A 219 -5.05 -12.43 -21.35
C ALA A 219 -5.52 -12.71 -22.78
N ALA A 220 -5.67 -11.67 -23.60
CA ALA A 220 -5.93 -11.84 -25.03
C ALA A 220 -4.73 -12.46 -25.75
N ASP A 221 -4.98 -13.26 -26.78
CA ASP A 221 -3.93 -13.79 -27.67
C ASP A 221 -3.32 -12.72 -28.59
N SER A 222 -4.05 -11.63 -28.83
CA SER A 222 -3.64 -10.50 -29.67
C SER A 222 -4.46 -9.25 -29.34
N GLY A 223 -3.99 -8.09 -29.79
CA GLY A 223 -4.70 -6.82 -29.70
C GLY A 223 -4.98 -6.28 -31.09
N PRO A 224 -6.19 -5.76 -31.38
CA PRO A 224 -6.49 -5.18 -32.69
C PRO A 224 -5.65 -3.94 -32.99
N GLY A 225 -5.13 -3.25 -31.96
CA GLY A 225 -4.46 -1.97 -32.09
C GLY A 225 -5.40 -0.85 -32.58
N GLY A 226 -4.91 0.38 -32.60
CA GLY A 226 -5.67 1.51 -33.11
C GLY A 226 -4.87 2.82 -33.10
N THR A 227 -4.77 3.47 -34.25
CA THR A 227 -4.05 4.73 -34.46
C THR A 227 -5.02 5.91 -34.60
N ASP A 228 -4.50 7.14 -34.58
CA ASP A 228 -5.24 8.38 -34.84
C ASP A 228 -6.48 8.58 -33.94
N ARG A 229 -6.33 8.37 -32.63
CA ARG A 229 -7.42 8.44 -31.66
C ARG A 229 -7.02 9.03 -30.30
N GLU A 230 -8.02 9.41 -29.53
CA GLU A 230 -7.84 9.85 -28.15
C GLU A 230 -8.09 8.68 -27.18
N ILE A 231 -7.18 8.49 -26.22
CA ILE A 231 -7.29 7.54 -25.11
C ILE A 231 -7.80 8.29 -23.88
N ASP A 232 -8.87 7.79 -23.27
CA ASP A 232 -9.40 8.32 -22.01
C ASP A 232 -8.84 7.54 -20.82
N VAL A 233 -8.40 8.24 -19.78
CA VAL A 233 -7.95 7.64 -18.51
C VAL A 233 -8.35 8.50 -17.32
N GLY A 234 -8.79 7.86 -16.24
CA GLY A 234 -9.10 8.52 -14.97
C GLY A 234 -7.93 8.45 -14.01
N ILE A 235 -7.79 9.48 -13.16
CA ILE A 235 -6.88 9.52 -12.02
C ILE A 235 -7.74 9.84 -10.80
N LEU A 236 -7.97 8.84 -9.95
CA LEU A 236 -8.84 8.93 -8.77
C LEU A 236 -8.00 8.78 -7.51
N LEU A 237 -7.35 9.86 -7.08
CA LEU A 237 -6.37 9.88 -6.01
C LEU A 237 -6.71 10.97 -4.97
N PRO A 238 -6.20 10.92 -3.73
CA PRO A 238 -6.51 11.91 -2.71
C PRO A 238 -5.74 13.21 -2.94
N GLU A 239 -6.39 14.24 -3.45
CA GLU A 239 -5.83 15.60 -3.45
C GLU A 239 -5.91 16.22 -2.05
N THR A 240 -6.95 15.84 -1.29
CA THR A 240 -7.21 16.29 0.07
C THR A 240 -7.50 15.12 1.03
N GLY A 241 -7.69 15.42 2.31
CA GLY A 241 -7.92 14.44 3.38
C GLY A 241 -6.63 13.83 3.93
N ASP A 242 -6.78 12.76 4.71
CA ASP A 242 -5.72 12.19 5.56
C ASP A 242 -4.47 11.74 4.76
N LEU A 243 -4.63 11.39 3.48
CA LEU A 243 -3.55 11.01 2.57
C LEU A 243 -3.02 12.15 1.68
N ALA A 244 -3.47 13.40 1.84
CA ALA A 244 -3.13 14.51 0.93
C ALA A 244 -1.60 14.71 0.75
N ALA A 245 -0.83 14.50 1.82
CA ALA A 245 0.64 14.63 1.78
C ALA A 245 1.31 13.63 0.82
N VAL A 246 0.71 12.46 0.62
CA VAL A 246 1.20 11.43 -0.30
C VAL A 246 0.48 11.50 -1.65
N GLY A 247 -0.79 11.91 -1.68
CA GLY A 247 -1.58 11.94 -2.91
C GLY A 247 -1.13 12.97 -3.94
N GLN A 248 -0.67 14.16 -3.51
CA GLN A 248 -0.14 15.17 -4.44
C GLN A 248 1.04 14.66 -5.30
N PRO A 249 2.12 14.11 -4.72
CA PRO A 249 3.20 13.55 -5.53
C PRO A 249 2.77 12.32 -6.35
N MET A 250 1.78 11.54 -5.91
CA MET A 250 1.21 10.47 -6.73
C MET A 250 0.51 11.02 -7.98
N ILE A 251 -0.31 12.06 -7.84
CA ILE A 251 -1.00 12.70 -8.98
C ILE A 251 0.02 13.29 -9.96
N GLN A 252 1.10 13.89 -9.46
CA GLN A 252 2.22 14.33 -10.29
C GLN A 252 2.83 13.17 -11.10
N ALA A 253 3.07 12.02 -10.46
CA ALA A 253 3.60 10.84 -11.13
C ALA A 253 2.62 10.26 -12.18
N ALA A 254 1.31 10.26 -11.90
CA ALA A 254 0.26 9.84 -12.83
C ALA A 254 0.23 10.67 -14.13
N GLN A 255 0.61 11.94 -14.04
CA GLN A 255 0.61 12.87 -15.18
C GLN A 255 1.82 12.70 -16.12
N ILE A 256 2.93 12.11 -15.66
CA ILE A 256 4.13 11.93 -16.48
C ILE A 256 3.86 11.08 -17.74
N PRO A 257 3.29 9.86 -17.66
CA PRO A 257 3.03 9.05 -18.85
C PRO A 257 2.01 9.71 -19.80
N VAL A 258 1.02 10.42 -19.26
CA VAL A 258 0.08 11.24 -20.05
C VAL A 258 0.82 12.31 -20.85
N LYS A 259 1.75 13.02 -20.22
CA LYS A 259 2.58 14.05 -20.85
C LYS A 259 3.48 13.46 -21.92
N GLN A 260 4.17 12.36 -21.64
CA GLN A 260 5.05 11.69 -22.60
C GLN A 260 4.30 11.33 -23.89
N VAL A 261 3.09 10.77 -23.78
CA VAL A 261 2.27 10.42 -24.96
C VAL A 261 1.79 11.68 -25.68
N ASN A 262 1.27 12.67 -24.96
CA ASN A 262 0.74 13.88 -25.59
C ASN A 262 1.81 14.75 -26.28
N ASP A 263 3.03 14.82 -25.72
CA ASP A 263 4.13 15.59 -26.30
C ASP A 263 4.69 14.92 -27.57
N ALA A 264 4.67 13.58 -27.63
CA ALA A 264 5.16 12.82 -28.78
C ALA A 264 4.09 12.50 -29.84
N ASN A 265 2.82 12.40 -29.44
CA ASN A 265 1.68 11.99 -30.26
C ASN A 265 1.95 10.71 -31.10
N PRO A 266 2.44 9.62 -30.47
CA PRO A 266 2.85 8.40 -31.18
C PRO A 266 1.66 7.79 -31.91
N ALA A 267 1.85 7.37 -33.16
CA ALA A 267 0.79 6.79 -33.99
C ALA A 267 -0.51 7.65 -34.06
N GLY A 268 -0.41 8.97 -33.87
CA GLY A 268 -1.58 9.86 -33.81
C GLY A 268 -2.43 9.71 -32.54
N ILE A 269 -1.88 9.09 -31.49
CA ILE A 269 -2.54 8.91 -30.20
C ILE A 269 -2.30 10.11 -29.28
N SER A 270 -3.39 10.61 -28.72
CA SER A 270 -3.40 11.58 -27.62
C SER A 270 -4.14 11.00 -26.42
N VAL A 271 -3.92 11.59 -25.24
CA VAL A 271 -4.49 11.14 -23.96
C VAL A 271 -5.30 12.26 -23.32
N ASN A 272 -6.56 11.98 -23.04
CA ASN A 272 -7.45 12.80 -22.24
C ASN A 272 -7.53 12.23 -20.81
N ALA A 273 -6.81 12.87 -19.89
CA ALA A 273 -6.79 12.47 -18.49
C ALA A 273 -7.80 13.29 -17.66
N GLN A 274 -8.65 12.61 -16.90
CA GLN A 274 -9.57 13.24 -15.94
C GLN A 274 -9.15 12.94 -14.52
N ILE A 275 -9.01 13.97 -13.70
CA ILE A 275 -8.54 13.86 -12.32
C ILE A 275 -9.69 14.17 -11.37
N GLU A 276 -9.91 13.31 -10.38
CA GLU A 276 -10.94 13.48 -9.37
C GLU A 276 -10.38 13.20 -7.96
N ASP A 277 -10.83 14.00 -6.99
CA ASP A 277 -10.36 13.93 -5.60
C ASP A 277 -11.19 12.95 -4.77
N THR A 278 -10.52 11.97 -4.16
CA THR A 278 -11.16 11.02 -3.24
C THR A 278 -11.36 11.57 -1.83
N GLN A 279 -10.63 12.62 -1.43
CA GLN A 279 -10.59 13.18 -0.08
C GLN A 279 -10.24 12.16 1.01
N THR A 280 -9.64 11.02 0.64
CA THR A 280 -9.48 9.86 1.54
C THR A 280 -10.82 9.37 2.14
N SER A 281 -11.93 9.62 1.44
CA SER A 281 -13.29 9.33 1.92
C SER A 281 -14.01 8.34 1.01
N PRO A 282 -14.60 7.24 1.54
CA PRO A 282 -15.33 6.27 0.74
C PRO A 282 -16.48 6.90 -0.07
N ASP A 283 -17.30 7.72 0.56
CA ASP A 283 -18.49 8.31 -0.06
C ASP A 283 -18.12 9.33 -1.15
N VAL A 284 -17.09 10.15 -0.90
CA VAL A 284 -16.58 11.09 -1.90
C VAL A 284 -15.91 10.34 -3.04
N GLY A 285 -15.09 9.33 -2.75
CA GLY A 285 -14.46 8.47 -3.76
C GLY A 285 -15.47 7.79 -4.67
N VAL A 286 -16.56 7.24 -4.13
CA VAL A 286 -17.64 6.64 -4.96
C VAL A 286 -18.31 7.70 -5.84
N SER A 287 -18.58 8.89 -5.31
CA SER A 287 -19.20 9.99 -6.07
C SER A 287 -18.30 10.51 -7.20
N ALA A 288 -17.00 10.63 -6.92
CA ALA A 288 -15.96 10.98 -7.88
C ALA A 288 -15.82 9.90 -8.97
N ALA A 289 -15.77 8.63 -8.59
CA ALA A 289 -15.74 7.52 -9.54
C ALA A 289 -16.98 7.50 -10.45
N GLN A 290 -18.16 7.79 -9.93
CA GLN A 290 -19.38 7.91 -10.73
C GLN A 290 -19.33 9.07 -11.74
N SER A 291 -18.55 10.11 -11.46
CA SER A 291 -18.32 11.21 -12.39
C SER A 291 -17.44 10.76 -13.56
N LEU A 292 -16.37 9.99 -13.29
CA LEU A 292 -15.53 9.35 -14.33
C LEU A 292 -16.34 8.36 -15.18
N VAL A 293 -17.16 7.51 -14.55
CA VAL A 293 -18.09 6.60 -15.24
C VAL A 293 -19.03 7.38 -16.16
N SER A 294 -19.63 8.46 -15.66
CA SER A 294 -20.55 9.30 -16.44
C SER A 294 -19.87 10.01 -17.61
N ALA A 295 -18.57 10.31 -17.48
CA ALA A 295 -17.75 10.86 -18.54
C ALA A 295 -17.30 9.83 -19.58
N GLY A 296 -17.57 8.53 -19.35
CA GLY A 296 -17.20 7.45 -20.27
C GLY A 296 -15.75 7.01 -20.16
N VAL A 297 -15.07 7.32 -19.05
CA VAL A 297 -13.68 6.91 -18.81
C VAL A 297 -13.62 5.38 -18.66
N PRO A 298 -12.84 4.65 -19.48
CA PRO A 298 -12.87 3.19 -19.54
C PRO A 298 -11.92 2.52 -18.52
N SER A 299 -10.94 3.27 -18.01
CA SER A 299 -9.94 2.78 -17.07
C SER A 299 -9.47 3.89 -16.12
N VAL A 300 -9.23 3.56 -14.85
CA VAL A 300 -8.88 4.51 -13.79
C VAL A 300 -7.64 4.06 -13.01
N CYS A 301 -6.62 4.92 -12.93
CA CYS A 301 -5.57 4.83 -11.94
C CYS A 301 -6.12 5.26 -10.57
N GLY A 302 -6.19 4.34 -9.63
CA GLY A 302 -6.75 4.57 -8.31
C GLY A 302 -7.64 3.43 -7.82
N SER A 303 -8.16 3.51 -6.60
CA SER A 303 -7.91 4.61 -5.64
C SER A 303 -6.76 4.29 -4.68
N ALA A 304 -6.28 5.29 -3.93
CA ALA A 304 -5.09 5.13 -3.09
C ALA A 304 -5.32 4.31 -1.81
N SER A 305 -6.38 4.61 -1.05
CA SER A 305 -6.71 3.91 0.19
C SER A 305 -7.58 2.70 -0.09
N SER A 306 -7.32 1.54 0.53
CA SER A 306 -8.22 0.36 0.43
C SER A 306 -9.61 0.63 0.97
N GLY A 307 -9.74 1.50 1.99
CA GLY A 307 -11.03 1.95 2.50
C GLY A 307 -11.86 2.71 1.46
N VAL A 308 -11.23 3.28 0.43
CA VAL A 308 -11.90 3.92 -0.71
C VAL A 308 -11.99 2.96 -1.91
N ASN A 309 -10.95 2.16 -2.15
CA ASN A 309 -10.83 1.34 -3.35
C ASN A 309 -11.86 0.22 -3.40
N VAL A 310 -12.08 -0.48 -2.29
CA VAL A 310 -13.08 -1.55 -2.20
C VAL A 310 -14.49 -1.03 -2.53
N PRO A 311 -15.01 0.03 -1.87
CA PRO A 311 -16.33 0.54 -2.18
C PRO A 311 -16.42 1.15 -3.59
N VAL A 312 -15.39 1.86 -4.07
CA VAL A 312 -15.35 2.36 -5.46
C VAL A 312 -15.42 1.22 -6.47
N SER A 313 -14.64 0.16 -6.25
CA SER A 313 -14.61 -1.01 -7.15
C SER A 313 -15.99 -1.67 -7.22
N GLN A 314 -16.60 -1.94 -6.06
CA GLN A 314 -17.88 -2.63 -5.95
C GLN A 314 -19.06 -1.81 -6.45
N GLN A 315 -19.05 -0.49 -6.26
CA GLN A 315 -20.21 0.37 -6.52
C GLN A 315 -20.12 1.13 -7.84
N ALA A 316 -18.92 1.37 -8.37
CA ALA A 316 -18.70 2.14 -9.58
C ALA A 316 -17.98 1.34 -10.66
N PHE A 317 -16.82 0.76 -10.39
CA PHE A 317 -16.02 0.17 -11.48
C PHE A 317 -16.58 -1.15 -12.01
N ILE A 318 -16.74 -2.16 -11.15
CA ILE A 318 -17.21 -3.50 -11.56
C ILE A 318 -18.61 -3.44 -12.21
N PRO A 319 -19.61 -2.72 -11.65
CA PRO A 319 -20.94 -2.67 -12.26
C PRO A 319 -21.00 -1.95 -13.63
N ASN A 320 -20.02 -1.10 -13.92
CA ASN A 320 -19.94 -0.35 -15.18
C ASN A 320 -18.80 -0.84 -16.09
N GLU A 321 -18.20 -2.00 -15.76
CA GLU A 321 -17.13 -2.63 -16.53
C GLU A 321 -15.92 -1.71 -16.76
N ILE A 322 -15.57 -0.89 -15.76
CA ILE A 322 -14.38 -0.02 -15.80
C ILE A 322 -13.18 -0.75 -15.22
N VAL A 323 -12.04 -0.66 -15.87
CA VAL A 323 -10.77 -1.19 -15.33
C VAL A 323 -10.26 -0.27 -14.23
N GLY A 324 -10.09 -0.78 -13.02
CA GLY A 324 -9.40 -0.07 -11.94
C GLY A 324 -7.98 -0.60 -11.77
N CYS A 325 -6.98 0.27 -11.69
CA CYS A 325 -5.61 -0.13 -11.35
C CYS A 325 -5.09 0.71 -10.17
N SER A 326 -5.18 0.18 -8.96
CA SER A 326 -4.76 0.93 -7.77
C SER A 326 -3.24 0.96 -7.62
N PRO A 327 -2.62 2.12 -7.37
CA PRO A 327 -1.19 2.20 -7.14
C PRO A 327 -0.76 1.98 -5.69
N SER A 328 -1.68 1.92 -4.73
CA SER A 328 -1.33 1.88 -3.29
C SER A 328 -2.33 1.18 -2.38
N SER A 329 -3.40 0.57 -2.92
CA SER A 329 -4.37 -0.16 -2.10
C SER A 329 -3.87 -1.59 -1.83
N THR A 330 -3.26 -1.79 -0.66
CA THR A 330 -2.55 -3.03 -0.31
C THR A 330 -3.40 -4.09 0.41
N ALA A 331 -4.61 -3.75 0.85
CA ALA A 331 -5.41 -4.66 1.67
C ALA A 331 -5.73 -5.99 0.96
N LEU A 332 -5.87 -7.07 1.73
CA LEU A 332 -6.21 -8.41 1.21
C LEU A 332 -7.59 -8.45 0.55
N SER A 333 -8.50 -7.58 0.98
CA SER A 333 -9.86 -7.45 0.43
C SER A 333 -9.86 -7.16 -1.07
N VAL A 334 -8.86 -6.42 -1.56
CA VAL A 334 -8.70 -6.09 -2.99
C VAL A 334 -8.46 -7.35 -3.81
N SER A 335 -7.54 -8.22 -3.37
CA SER A 335 -7.28 -9.52 -4.02
C SER A 335 -8.49 -10.45 -4.05
N ASN A 336 -9.42 -10.26 -3.12
CA ASN A 336 -10.56 -11.15 -2.89
C ASN A 336 -11.87 -10.59 -3.48
N LEU A 337 -11.81 -9.49 -4.23
CA LEU A 337 -12.99 -8.95 -4.90
C LEU A 337 -13.49 -9.94 -5.96
N GLU A 338 -14.81 -10.15 -5.99
CA GLU A 338 -15.47 -10.77 -7.15
C GLU A 338 -15.60 -9.70 -8.24
N ASP A 339 -14.53 -9.52 -9.02
CA ASP A 339 -14.34 -8.35 -9.86
C ASP A 339 -14.49 -8.60 -11.36
N ASN A 340 -14.70 -9.85 -11.77
CA ASN A 340 -14.69 -10.27 -13.18
C ASN A 340 -13.44 -9.80 -13.95
N ASP A 341 -12.31 -9.75 -13.25
CA ASP A 341 -10.99 -9.38 -13.73
C ASP A 341 -10.82 -7.88 -14.06
N PHE A 342 -11.68 -7.01 -13.53
CA PHE A 342 -11.60 -5.56 -13.79
C PHE A 342 -10.66 -4.81 -12.83
N ILE A 343 -10.23 -5.40 -11.72
CA ILE A 343 -9.46 -4.70 -10.68
C ILE A 343 -8.04 -5.25 -10.60
N PHE A 344 -7.09 -4.36 -10.82
CA PHE A 344 -5.66 -4.60 -10.76
C PHE A 344 -5.02 -3.68 -9.71
N ARG A 345 -3.78 -3.98 -9.34
CA ARG A 345 -2.95 -3.02 -8.59
C ARG A 345 -1.46 -3.20 -8.88
N THR A 346 -0.73 -2.10 -8.83
CA THR A 346 0.74 -2.09 -8.94
C THR A 346 1.43 -2.12 -7.58
N ALA A 347 0.69 -1.90 -6.49
CA ALA A 347 1.17 -2.17 -5.13
C ALA A 347 0.97 -3.65 -4.75
N PRO A 348 1.91 -4.26 -4.01
CA PRO A 348 1.77 -5.63 -3.54
C PRO A 348 0.76 -5.76 -2.39
N SER A 349 0.29 -7.00 -2.15
CA SER A 349 -0.66 -7.34 -1.10
C SER A 349 -0.05 -7.32 0.31
N ASP A 350 -0.79 -6.76 1.27
CA ASP A 350 -0.52 -6.80 2.72
C ASP A 350 -0.38 -8.24 3.26
N PHE A 351 -0.80 -9.26 2.50
CA PHE A 351 -0.57 -10.66 2.86
C PHE A 351 0.90 -10.95 3.17
N LEU A 352 1.81 -10.38 2.38
CA LEU A 352 3.25 -10.50 2.59
C LEU A 352 3.75 -9.45 3.59
N GLN A 353 3.24 -8.22 3.54
CA GLN A 353 3.67 -7.16 4.45
C GLN A 353 3.43 -7.50 5.92
N GLY A 354 2.26 -8.05 6.27
CA GLY A 354 1.99 -8.43 7.66
C GLY A 354 2.94 -9.52 8.18
N ARG A 355 3.47 -10.39 7.30
CA ARG A 355 4.53 -11.34 7.66
C ARG A 355 5.87 -10.64 7.86
N VAL A 356 6.24 -9.73 6.97
CA VAL A 356 7.46 -8.91 7.11
C VAL A 356 7.41 -8.11 8.41
N MET A 357 6.26 -7.51 8.72
CA MET A 357 6.05 -6.76 9.96
C MET A 357 6.21 -7.65 11.20
N ALA A 358 5.60 -8.84 11.22
CA ALA A 358 5.76 -9.79 12.32
C ALA A 358 7.22 -10.22 12.50
N GLN A 359 7.94 -10.47 11.40
CA GLN A 359 9.35 -10.79 11.42
C GLN A 359 10.21 -9.63 11.94
N VAL A 360 9.97 -8.40 11.48
CA VAL A 360 10.67 -7.21 11.96
C VAL A 360 10.44 -7.02 13.45
N MET A 361 9.19 -7.13 13.90
CA MET A 361 8.86 -6.97 15.31
C MET A 361 9.57 -8.02 16.19
N SER A 362 9.52 -9.29 15.79
CA SER A 362 10.08 -10.39 16.58
C SER A 362 11.61 -10.47 16.49
N GLU A 363 12.19 -10.40 15.30
CA GLU A 363 13.60 -10.71 15.07
C GLU A 363 14.51 -9.46 15.07
N ARG A 364 14.02 -8.33 14.56
CA ARG A 364 14.81 -7.08 14.48
C ARG A 364 14.64 -6.22 15.72
N LEU A 365 13.40 -6.06 16.18
CA LEU A 365 13.08 -5.25 17.36
C LEU A 365 13.12 -6.08 18.66
N GLU A 366 13.22 -7.40 18.55
CA GLU A 366 13.30 -8.33 19.70
C GLU A 366 12.10 -8.18 20.66
N VAL A 367 10.92 -7.83 20.12
CA VAL A 367 9.67 -7.61 20.87
C VAL A 367 8.82 -8.89 20.87
N SER A 368 8.30 -9.26 22.05
CA SER A 368 7.45 -10.45 22.22
C SER A 368 6.00 -10.10 22.55
N THR A 369 5.71 -8.89 23.01
CA THR A 369 4.35 -8.45 23.38
C THR A 369 3.97 -7.14 22.71
N VAL A 370 2.82 -7.09 22.06
CA VAL A 370 2.39 -5.92 21.28
C VAL A 370 0.91 -5.58 21.46
N SER A 371 0.57 -4.30 21.27
CA SER A 371 -0.79 -3.89 20.91
C SER A 371 -0.80 -3.26 19.53
N THR A 372 -1.91 -3.36 18.83
CA THR A 372 -2.12 -2.67 17.55
C THR A 372 -3.06 -1.48 17.72
N LEU A 373 -2.74 -0.39 17.04
CA LEU A 373 -3.59 0.77 16.82
C LEU A 373 -3.82 0.86 15.31
N PHE A 374 -5.07 0.83 14.85
CA PHE A 374 -5.35 0.83 13.42
C PHE A 374 -6.47 1.78 13.03
N VAL A 375 -6.33 2.44 11.88
CA VAL A 375 -7.38 3.28 11.30
C VAL A 375 -8.60 2.43 11.01
N ASN A 376 -9.78 2.91 11.42
CA ASN A 376 -11.05 2.19 11.35
C ASN A 376 -11.59 2.11 9.91
N ASN A 377 -10.92 1.33 9.07
CA ASN A 377 -11.30 1.01 7.71
C ASN A 377 -10.73 -0.36 7.30
N ASP A 378 -11.02 -0.76 6.06
CA ASP A 378 -10.60 -2.03 5.50
C ASP A 378 -9.06 -2.21 5.47
N TYR A 379 -8.28 -1.15 5.21
CA TYR A 379 -6.82 -1.21 5.27
C TYR A 379 -6.32 -1.50 6.68
N GLY A 380 -6.71 -0.68 7.66
CA GLY A 380 -6.23 -0.80 9.03
C GLY A 380 -6.62 -2.13 9.67
N GLN A 381 -7.87 -2.55 9.46
CA GLN A 381 -8.37 -3.81 10.00
C GLN A 381 -7.63 -5.01 9.41
N GLN A 382 -7.57 -5.14 8.08
CA GLN A 382 -7.01 -6.32 7.43
C GLN A 382 -5.52 -6.49 7.74
N LEU A 383 -4.76 -5.39 7.79
CA LEU A 383 -3.35 -5.45 8.12
C LEU A 383 -3.10 -5.74 9.62
N SER A 384 -3.91 -5.17 10.53
CA SER A 384 -3.85 -5.47 11.96
C SER A 384 -4.11 -6.96 12.23
N GLU A 385 -5.16 -7.51 11.62
CA GLU A 385 -5.52 -8.92 11.77
C GLU A 385 -4.44 -9.84 11.18
N ARG A 386 -3.92 -9.49 10.00
CA ARG A 386 -2.86 -10.25 9.34
C ARG A 386 -1.56 -10.26 10.15
N PHE A 387 -1.11 -9.10 10.62
CA PHE A 387 0.07 -9.00 11.48
C PHE A 387 -0.14 -9.82 12.76
N SER A 388 -1.27 -9.63 13.45
CA SER A 388 -1.55 -10.26 14.74
C SER A 388 -1.56 -11.79 14.66
N SER A 389 -2.19 -12.35 13.61
CA SER A 389 -2.15 -13.79 13.36
C SER A 389 -0.73 -14.29 13.09
N VAL A 390 0.03 -13.64 12.20
CA VAL A 390 1.38 -14.13 11.87
C VAL A 390 2.34 -14.01 13.07
N PHE A 391 2.27 -12.90 13.81
CA PHE A 391 3.07 -12.67 15.01
C PHE A 391 2.83 -13.75 16.08
N SER A 392 1.56 -14.12 16.28
CA SER A 392 1.19 -15.16 17.25
C SER A 392 1.51 -16.57 16.77
N ASP A 393 1.19 -16.88 15.51
CA ASP A 393 1.25 -18.26 14.99
C ASP A 393 2.65 -18.69 14.56
N GLN A 394 3.52 -17.76 14.17
CA GLN A 394 4.84 -18.07 13.58
C GLN A 394 6.03 -17.55 14.39
N PHE A 395 5.80 -16.55 15.26
CA PHE A 395 6.86 -15.89 16.02
C PHE A 395 6.65 -15.98 17.54
N ASP A 396 5.68 -16.79 18.00
CA ASP A 396 5.35 -17.00 19.41
C ASP A 396 5.08 -15.69 20.19
N GLY A 397 4.69 -14.62 19.49
CA GLY A 397 4.39 -13.32 20.06
C GLY A 397 2.98 -13.24 20.66
N GLU A 398 2.77 -12.32 21.60
CA GLU A 398 1.47 -12.10 22.25
C GLU A 398 0.89 -10.73 21.86
N VAL A 399 -0.35 -10.71 21.40
CA VAL A 399 -1.09 -9.47 21.06
C VAL A 399 -2.07 -9.15 22.18
N TYR A 400 -1.87 -8.04 22.89
CA TYR A 400 -2.70 -7.63 24.03
C TYR A 400 -4.01 -7.00 23.59
N ASN A 401 -3.92 -5.91 22.83
CA ASN A 401 -5.08 -5.14 22.39
C ASN A 401 -5.01 -4.87 20.89
N GLN A 402 -6.16 -4.89 20.21
CA GLN A 402 -6.30 -4.40 18.83
C GLN A 402 -7.31 -3.25 18.84
N VAL A 403 -6.83 -2.02 18.70
CA VAL A 403 -7.59 -0.81 18.97
C VAL A 403 -7.82 0.00 17.69
N ALA A 404 -9.08 0.07 17.26
CA ALA A 404 -9.46 0.92 16.14
C ALA A 404 -9.49 2.40 16.53
N PHE A 405 -9.08 3.30 15.63
CA PHE A 405 -9.23 4.75 15.76
C PHE A 405 -9.84 5.38 14.51
N ASN A 406 -10.57 6.49 14.66
CA ASN A 406 -11.17 7.17 13.51
C ASN A 406 -10.27 8.30 12.99
N ILE A 407 -10.43 8.63 11.72
CA ILE A 407 -9.72 9.75 11.09
C ILE A 407 -10.23 11.08 11.64
N GLY A 408 -9.33 12.04 11.83
CA GLY A 408 -9.67 13.43 12.15
C GLY A 408 -10.12 13.68 13.59
N GLU A 409 -9.76 12.79 14.53
CA GLU A 409 -10.02 13.03 15.95
C GLU A 409 -9.09 14.12 16.49
N SER A 410 -9.61 15.00 17.35
CA SER A 410 -8.79 16.05 17.97
C SER A 410 -7.80 15.52 19.01
N SER A 411 -7.98 14.28 19.47
CA SER A 411 -7.09 13.57 20.38
C SER A 411 -7.33 12.07 20.29
N TYR A 412 -6.24 11.31 20.39
CA TYR A 412 -6.18 9.85 20.40
C TYR A 412 -5.78 9.28 21.78
N SER A 413 -5.72 10.11 22.83
CA SER A 413 -5.25 9.68 24.16
C SER A 413 -6.02 8.47 24.73
N SER A 414 -7.32 8.33 24.42
CA SER A 414 -8.11 7.19 24.89
C SER A 414 -7.66 5.88 24.25
N VAL A 415 -7.52 5.85 22.91
CA VAL A 415 -7.10 4.64 22.19
C VAL A 415 -5.65 4.28 22.51
N ILE A 416 -4.79 5.27 22.71
CA ILE A 416 -3.41 5.10 23.18
C ILE A 416 -3.39 4.48 24.58
N GLY A 417 -4.20 5.00 25.51
CA GLY A 417 -4.30 4.46 26.86
C GLY A 417 -4.75 3.00 26.89
N THR A 418 -5.68 2.60 26.01
CA THR A 418 -6.06 1.20 25.84
C THR A 418 -4.92 0.38 25.24
N ALA A 419 -4.25 0.86 24.19
CA ALA A 419 -3.16 0.13 23.55
C ALA A 419 -1.96 -0.10 24.50
N LEU A 420 -1.67 0.87 25.37
CA LEU A 420 -0.60 0.76 26.38
C LEU A 420 -0.99 -0.05 27.62
N SER A 421 -2.25 -0.48 27.73
CA SER A 421 -2.67 -1.35 28.83
C SER A 421 -2.30 -2.81 28.57
N GLY A 422 -2.07 -3.57 29.65
CA GLY A 422 -1.91 -5.02 29.56
C GLY A 422 -3.19 -5.72 29.07
N PRO A 423 -3.16 -7.05 28.87
CA PRO A 423 -4.31 -7.78 28.34
C PRO A 423 -5.53 -7.67 29.28
N GLU A 424 -6.72 -7.41 28.72
CA GLU A 424 -7.97 -7.50 29.49
C GLU A 424 -8.21 -8.97 29.90
N ASN A 425 -8.32 -9.24 31.21
CA ASN A 425 -8.59 -10.59 31.76
C ASN A 425 -10.03 -11.06 31.54
#